data_AF-A0A7C3GXF2-F1
#
_entry.id   AF-A0A7C3GXF2-F1
#
_cell.length_a   1.000
_cell.length_b   1.000
_cell.length_c   1.000
_cell.angle_alpha   90.00
_cell.angle_beta   90.00
_cell.angle_gamma   90.00
#
_symmetry.space_group_name_H-M   'P 1'
#
loop_
_entity.id
_entity.type
_entity.pdbx_description
1 polymer ?
#
loop_
_entity_poly.entity_id
_entity_poly.type
_entity_poly.pdbx_seq_one_letter_code
_entity_poly.pdbx_strand_id
1 'polypeptide(L)' 'MPRGKQRALRRHHAQRLKRKRRGYWNGAATASPRHAGKCLASPAICSCWLCSNRRKHHGPPIREVRALQET' A
#
# COMPACT_ATOMS: atom_id res chain seq x y z
N MET A 1 20.41 12.37 -14.40
CA MET A 1 20.13 12.98 -13.07
C MET A 1 21.13 12.45 -12.03
N PRO A 2 21.87 13.29 -11.30
CA PRO A 2 22.83 12.84 -10.30
C PRO A 2 22.13 12.02 -9.21
N ARG A 3 22.71 10.87 -8.85
CA ARG A 3 22.14 9.84 -7.95
C ARG A 3 21.65 10.41 -6.60
N GLY A 4 22.29 11.47 -6.09
CA GLY A 4 21.90 12.16 -4.86
C GLY A 4 20.54 12.86 -4.93
N LYS A 5 20.22 13.55 -6.05
CA LYS A 5 18.93 14.24 -6.23
C LYS A 5 17.76 13.24 -6.27
N GLN A 6 17.96 12.08 -6.88
CA GLN A 6 16.92 11.03 -6.89
C GLN A 6 16.65 10.46 -5.49
N ARG A 7 17.67 10.29 -4.64
CA ARG A 7 17.48 9.79 -3.27
C ARG A 7 16.68 10.78 -2.42
N ALA A 8 17.01 12.07 -2.49
CA ALA A 8 16.28 13.11 -1.77
C ALA A 8 14.80 13.18 -2.20
N LEU A 9 14.53 13.13 -3.50
CA LEU A 9 13.17 13.10 -4.05
C LEU A 9 12.37 11.89 -3.56
N ARG A 10 12.96 10.69 -3.56
CA ARG A 10 12.31 9.48 -3.01
C ARG A 10 11.93 9.64 -1.54
N ARG A 11 12.81 10.22 -0.71
CA ARG A 11 12.53 10.47 0.72
C ARG A 11 11.41 11.49 0.90
N HIS A 12 11.43 12.57 0.13
CA HIS A 12 10.37 13.58 0.15
C HIS A 12 9.00 12.97 -0.21
N HIS A 13 8.92 12.22 -1.31
CA HIS A 13 7.67 11.55 -1.69
C HIS A 13 7.21 10.53 -0.65
N ALA A 14 8.13 9.78 -0.05
CA ALA A 14 7.81 8.86 1.03
C ALA A 14 7.22 9.56 2.26
N GLN A 15 7.82 10.68 2.69
CA GLN A 15 7.29 11.49 3.80
C GLN A 15 5.90 12.07 3.48
N ARG A 16 5.72 12.61 2.27
CA ARG A 16 4.43 13.13 1.80
C ARG A 16 3.32 12.06 1.86
N LEU A 17 3.60 10.86 1.35
CA LEU A 17 2.65 9.75 1.35
C LEU A 17 2.36 9.23 2.76
N LYS A 18 3.38 9.13 3.62
CA LYS A 18 3.18 8.79 5.04
C LYS A 18 2.27 9.79 5.75
N ARG A 19 2.41 11.09 5.48
CA ARG A 19 1.53 12.13 6.03
C ARG A 19 0.09 11.97 5.54
N LYS A 20 -0.11 11.82 4.22
CA LYS A 20 -1.45 11.64 3.62
C LYS A 20 -2.17 10.40 4.15
N ARG A 21 -1.44 9.31 4.42
CA ARG A 21 -2.00 8.01 4.81
C ARG A 21 -2.07 7.79 6.33
N ARG A 22 -1.80 8.81 7.17
CA ARG A 22 -1.84 8.66 8.63
C ARG A 22 -3.20 8.22 9.15
N GLY A 23 -4.30 8.75 8.59
CA GLY A 23 -5.66 8.42 9.00
C GLY A 23 -6.19 7.08 8.51
N TYR A 24 -5.42 6.31 7.73
CA TYR A 24 -5.90 5.04 7.20
C TYR A 24 -6.05 4.01 8.32
N TRP A 25 -7.09 3.19 8.22
CA TRP A 25 -7.39 2.15 9.20
C TRP A 25 -7.58 2.72 10.61
N ASN A 26 -8.27 3.86 10.73
CA ASN A 26 -8.47 4.58 11.99
C ASN A 26 -7.15 4.89 12.73
N GLY A 27 -6.11 5.27 11.99
CA GLY A 27 -4.79 5.57 12.57
C GLY A 27 -3.90 4.36 12.83
N ALA A 28 -4.39 3.13 12.60
CA ALA A 28 -3.58 1.91 12.76
C ALA A 28 -2.40 1.84 11.77
N ALA A 29 -2.48 2.57 10.65
CA ALA A 29 -1.39 2.76 9.71
C ALA A 29 -0.12 3.38 10.36
N THR A 30 -0.30 4.23 11.37
CA THR A 30 0.79 4.89 12.10
C THR A 30 1.17 4.21 13.41
N ALA A 31 0.38 3.24 13.87
CA ALA A 31 0.63 2.52 15.12
C ALA A 31 1.95 1.72 15.12
N SER A 32 2.47 1.38 13.94
CA SER A 32 3.77 0.70 13.81
C SER A 32 4.57 1.24 12.63
N PRO A 33 5.90 1.41 12.76
CA PRO A 33 6.78 1.74 11.63
C PRO A 33 6.66 0.73 10.48
N ARG A 34 6.40 -0.55 10.80
CA ARG A 34 6.18 -1.62 9.83
C ARG A 34 4.88 -1.41 9.05
N HIS A 35 3.81 -1.00 9.74
CA HIS A 35 2.54 -0.66 9.07
C HIS A 35 2.66 0.59 8.23
N ALA A 36 3.36 1.63 8.71
CA ALA A 36 3.62 2.83 7.93
C ALA A 36 4.44 2.53 6.66
N GLY A 37 5.38 1.58 6.74
CA GLY A 37 6.14 1.08 5.59
C GLY A 37 5.25 0.34 4.59
N LYS A 38 4.38 -0.57 5.06
CA LYS A 38 3.39 -1.25 4.21
C LYS A 38 2.44 -0.25 3.56
N CYS A 39 1.88 0.69 4.33
CA CYS A 39 1.01 1.76 3.85
C CYS A 39 1.69 2.66 2.82
N LEU A 40 3.01 2.83 2.84
CA LEU A 40 3.74 3.58 1.81
C LEU A 40 3.75 2.83 0.47
N ALA A 41 3.96 1.51 0.48
CA ALA A 41 3.95 0.69 -0.72
C ALA A 41 2.53 0.41 -1.22
N SER A 42 1.64 -0.02 -0.31
CA SER A 42 0.24 -0.35 -0.58
C SER A 42 -0.66 0.22 0.52
N PRO A 43 -1.64 1.08 0.20
CA PRO A 43 -2.58 1.60 1.19
C PRO A 43 -3.44 0.51 1.84
N ALA A 44 -3.68 -0.57 1.10
CA ALA A 44 -4.29 -1.79 1.61
C ALA A 44 -3.25 -2.65 2.33
N ILE A 45 -3.19 -2.53 3.67
CA ILE A 45 -2.37 -3.39 4.55
C ILE A 45 -3.01 -4.77 4.73
N CYS A 46 -4.33 -4.77 4.67
CA CYS A 46 -5.15 -5.95 4.64
C CYS A 46 -4.92 -6.64 3.30
N SER A 47 -5.02 -7.96 3.30
CA SER A 47 -5.05 -8.78 2.09
C SER A 47 -6.32 -9.59 2.03
N CYS A 48 -7.39 -9.01 2.58
CA CYS A 48 -8.67 -9.64 2.40
C CYS A 48 -8.95 -9.71 0.90
N TRP A 49 -9.89 -10.56 0.52
CA TRP A 49 -10.34 -10.70 -0.85
C TRP A 49 -10.74 -9.37 -1.51
N LEU A 50 -11.13 -8.32 -0.76
CA LEU A 50 -11.34 -6.96 -1.29
C LEU A 50 -10.04 -6.18 -1.56
N CYS A 51 -9.03 -6.35 -0.71
CA CYS A 51 -7.75 -5.65 -0.81
C CYS A 51 -6.92 -6.34 -1.91
N SER A 52 -6.70 -5.68 -3.05
CA SER A 52 -6.12 -6.18 -4.32
C SER A 52 -4.72 -6.85 -4.31
N ASN A 53 -4.27 -7.40 -3.18
CA ASN A 53 -3.07 -8.21 -3.04
C ASN A 53 -3.45 -9.69 -2.93
N ARG A 54 -3.03 -10.49 -3.91
CA ARG A 54 -3.13 -11.95 -3.88
C ARG A 54 -2.37 -12.51 -2.67
N ARG A 55 -3.03 -13.27 -1.81
CA ARG A 55 -2.37 -13.96 -0.68
C ARG A 55 -2.57 -15.47 -0.75
N LYS A 56 -1.56 -16.19 -0.27
CA LYS A 56 -1.49 -17.65 -0.26
C LYS A 56 -2.73 -18.32 0.38
N HIS A 57 -3.37 -17.68 1.36
CA HIS A 57 -4.48 -18.26 2.13
C HIS A 57 -5.88 -17.73 1.77
N HIS A 58 -6.00 -16.60 1.07
CA HIS A 58 -7.29 -15.95 0.82
C HIS A 58 -7.74 -15.98 -0.64
N GLY A 59 -6.99 -16.67 -1.52
CA GLY A 59 -7.34 -16.81 -2.92
C GLY A 59 -7.15 -15.52 -3.73
N PRO A 60 -7.73 -15.46 -4.95
CA PRO A 60 -7.62 -14.30 -5.83
C PRO A 60 -8.40 -13.09 -5.29
N PRO A 61 -7.86 -11.87 -5.43
CA PRO A 61 -8.56 -10.65 -5.05
C PRO A 61 -9.78 -10.38 -5.95
N ILE A 62 -10.72 -9.59 -5.46
CA ILE A 62 -11.98 -9.25 -6.14
C ILE A 62 -11.77 -8.64 -7.54
N ARG A 63 -10.66 -7.93 -7.77
CA ARG A 63 -10.33 -7.41 -9.12
C ARG A 63 -10.10 -8.54 -10.13
N GLU A 64 -9.44 -9.61 -9.70
CA GLU A 64 -9.13 -10.76 -10.56
C GLU A 64 -10.42 -11.55 -10.78
N VAL A 65 -11.24 -11.72 -9.73
CA VAL A 65 -12.56 -12.36 -9.86
C VAL A 65 -13.45 -11.60 -10.84
N ARG A 66 -13.51 -10.27 -10.75
CA ARG A 66 -14.30 -9.44 -11.69
C ARG A 66 -13.77 -9.54 -13.12
N ALA A 67 -12.45 -9.49 -13.30
CA ALA A 67 -11.85 -9.62 -14.63
C ALA A 67 -12.14 -10.98 -15.30
N LEU A 68 -12.34 -12.05 -14.50
CA LEU A 68 -12.74 -13.36 -14.99
C LEU A 68 -14.24 -13.48 -15.31
N GLN A 69 -15.08 -12.57 -14.82
CA GLN A 69 -16.52 -12.56 -15.09
C GLN A 69 -16.91 -11.76 -16.33
N GLU A 70 -16.00 -10.91 -16.80
CA GLU A 70 -16.20 -10.05 -17.99
C GLU A 70 -15.84 -10.76 -19.31
N THR A 71 -15.51 -12.06 -19.26
CA THR A 71 -15.24 -12.95 -20.40
C THR A 71 -16.33 -13.99 -20.56
#